data_AF-A0AAE1GDV9-F1
#
_entry.id   AF-A0AAE1GDV9-F1
#
_cell.length_a   1.000
_cell.length_b   1.000
_cell.length_c   1.000
_cell.angle_alpha   90.00
_cell.angle_beta   90.00
_cell.angle_gamma   90.00
#
_symmetry.space_group_name_H-M   'P 1'
#
loop_
_entity.id
_entity.type
_entity.pdbx_description
1 polymer ?
#
loop_
_entity_poly.entity_id
_entity_poly.type
_entity_poly.pdbx_seq_one_letter_code
_entity_poly.pdbx_strand_id
1 'polypeptide(L)'
;MKDSPSDTRGIRADKRSRKRLLQDTEPSCSRAIHTESDEQGEPLLSARGLQQQFEELQRQRDAFLTEKTNWENEKTALLKKAESAFERVTATARGILSKTFSPTQVEYILTGIPIRNWCKDDISQALTLHNLSPKAYKYLRCKCPGLWPSVATLNRWAAKISVEPGLLQCSRPAEP
;
A
#
# COMPACT_ATOMS: atom_id res chain seq x y z
N MET A 1 -6.41 -22.84 -39.15
CA MET A 1 -5.91 -21.45 -39.25
C MET A 1 -5.97 -20.81 -37.88
N LYS A 2 -4.84 -20.21 -37.47
CA LYS A 2 -4.60 -19.29 -36.34
C LYS A 2 -4.29 -19.87 -34.95
N ASP A 3 -2.99 -20.09 -34.75
CA ASP A 3 -2.09 -19.47 -33.76
C ASP A 3 -2.41 -19.50 -32.25
N SER A 4 -1.56 -20.30 -31.57
CA SER A 4 -0.71 -19.98 -30.41
C SER A 4 -1.26 -19.81 -28.97
N PRO A 5 -0.47 -20.27 -27.97
CA PRO A 5 -0.82 -20.33 -26.55
C PRO A 5 -0.30 -19.13 -25.75
N SER A 6 -0.92 -18.81 -24.62
CA SER A 6 -0.30 -17.94 -23.60
C SER A 6 -0.58 -18.46 -22.18
N ASP A 7 0.48 -19.06 -21.64
CA ASP A 7 0.73 -19.45 -20.26
C ASP A 7 1.07 -18.19 -19.43
N THR A 8 0.48 -18.06 -18.23
CA THR A 8 1.05 -17.22 -17.16
C THR A 8 0.84 -17.92 -15.82
N ARG A 9 1.60 -19.01 -15.60
CA ARG A 9 1.87 -19.51 -14.25
C ARG A 9 2.73 -18.51 -13.46
N GLY A 10 2.30 -18.29 -12.23
CA GLY A 10 2.73 -17.20 -11.37
C GLY A 10 4.22 -17.20 -11.02
N ILE A 11 4.78 -16.00 -11.07
CA ILE A 11 6.09 -15.66 -10.53
C ILE A 11 5.93 -15.50 -9.01
N ARG A 12 6.33 -16.52 -8.26
CA ARG A 12 6.66 -16.37 -6.82
C ARG A 12 8.02 -15.69 -6.74
N ALA A 13 8.04 -14.44 -6.29
CA ALA A 13 9.29 -13.74 -5.99
C ALA A 13 9.94 -14.35 -4.74
N ASP A 14 11.05 -15.04 -4.98
CA ASP A 14 11.95 -15.59 -3.99
C ASP A 14 12.67 -14.46 -3.23
N LYS A 15 12.61 -14.49 -1.89
CA LYS A 15 13.18 -13.48 -0.99
C LYS A 15 14.62 -13.78 -0.58
N ARG A 16 15.39 -14.51 -1.39
CA ARG A 16 16.72 -15.03 -0.99
C ARG A 16 17.94 -14.55 -1.78
N SER A 17 17.81 -13.52 -2.64
CA SER A 17 18.92 -13.13 -3.54
C SER A 17 19.61 -11.79 -3.25
N ARG A 18 19.29 -11.11 -2.15
CA ARG A 18 19.82 -9.74 -1.89
C ARG A 18 21.04 -9.68 -0.95
N LYS A 19 21.89 -10.71 -0.93
CA LYS A 19 23.09 -10.76 -0.07
C LYS A 19 24.38 -11.21 -0.77
N ARG A 20 24.47 -11.13 -2.10
CA ARG A 20 25.71 -11.36 -2.84
C ARG A 20 25.80 -10.39 -4.02
N LEU A 21 26.17 -9.16 -3.75
CA LEU A 21 26.74 -8.27 -4.76
C LEU A 21 27.46 -7.14 -4.04
N LEU A 22 28.63 -7.46 -3.47
CA LEU A 22 29.66 -6.53 -2.97
C LEU A 22 30.88 -7.39 -2.54
N GLN A 23 31.32 -8.26 -3.43
CA GLN A 23 32.67 -8.82 -3.46
C GLN A 23 33.04 -8.82 -4.94
N ASP A 24 34.30 -8.50 -5.24
CA ASP A 24 34.89 -8.37 -6.58
C ASP A 24 34.98 -6.92 -7.10
N THR A 25 35.98 -6.20 -6.59
CA THR A 25 37.06 -5.59 -7.42
C THR A 25 38.21 -5.24 -6.49
N GLU A 26 39.01 -6.24 -6.12
CA GLU A 26 40.39 -6.05 -5.69
C GLU A 26 41.26 -6.10 -6.96
N PRO A 27 41.89 -5.00 -7.41
CA PRO A 27 42.90 -5.09 -8.44
C PRO A 27 44.22 -5.58 -7.83
N SER A 28 44.51 -6.86 -8.08
CA SER A 28 45.83 -7.46 -8.01
C SER A 28 46.81 -6.69 -8.91
N CYS A 29 47.85 -6.09 -8.33
CA CYS A 29 49.09 -5.82 -9.05
C CYS A 29 50.27 -5.79 -8.07
N SER A 30 50.80 -6.98 -7.78
CA SER A 30 52.16 -7.13 -7.27
C SER A 30 53.13 -6.93 -8.44
N ARG A 31 53.74 -5.76 -8.54
CA ARG A 31 54.94 -5.56 -9.37
C ARG A 31 55.99 -4.82 -8.55
N ALA A 32 57.10 -5.53 -8.31
CA ALA A 32 58.26 -5.04 -7.60
C ALA A 32 58.79 -3.74 -8.23
N ILE A 33 59.08 -2.75 -7.38
CA ILE A 33 59.98 -1.64 -7.72
C ILE A 33 61.04 -1.60 -6.62
N HIS A 34 62.27 -1.55 -7.11
CA HIS A 34 63.52 -1.46 -6.38
C HIS A 34 63.52 -0.31 -5.37
N THR A 35 64.06 -0.60 -4.18
CA THR A 35 64.57 0.39 -3.24
C THR A 35 65.88 0.95 -3.81
N GLU A 36 65.79 2.06 -4.54
CA GLU A 36 66.88 3.01 -4.66
C GLU A 36 66.54 4.22 -3.80
N SER A 37 67.51 4.56 -2.98
CA SER A 37 67.55 5.68 -2.07
C SER A 37 67.44 6.98 -2.86
N ASP A 38 66.43 7.79 -2.54
CA ASP A 38 66.54 9.23 -2.67
C ASP A 38 65.80 9.88 -1.50
N GLU A 39 66.62 10.34 -0.55
CA GLU A 39 66.21 11.37 0.39
C GLU A 39 65.92 12.65 -0.39
N GLN A 40 64.64 12.99 -0.54
CA GLN A 40 64.21 14.34 -0.85
C GLN A 40 62.82 14.55 -0.25
N GLY A 41 62.78 15.46 0.73
CA GLY A 41 61.70 15.64 1.67
C GLY A 41 60.31 15.75 1.05
N GLU A 42 59.44 14.86 1.53
CA GLU A 42 58.00 15.11 1.63
C GLU A 42 57.80 16.50 2.24
N PRO A 43 57.20 17.47 1.52
CA PRO A 43 56.78 18.70 2.16
C PRO A 43 55.59 18.32 3.03
N LEU A 44 55.87 18.08 4.32
CA LEU A 44 54.87 18.09 5.38
C LEU A 44 53.93 19.26 5.10
N LEU A 45 52.71 18.96 4.67
CA LEU A 45 51.68 19.95 4.43
C LEU A 45 51.64 20.84 5.68
N SER A 46 51.96 22.12 5.48
CA SER A 46 51.97 23.13 6.54
C SER A 46 50.69 22.98 7.36
N ALA A 47 50.77 23.08 8.70
CA ALA A 47 49.63 22.96 9.59
C ALA A 47 48.41 23.82 9.16
N ARG A 48 48.66 24.94 8.46
CA ARG A 48 47.62 25.79 7.86
C ARG A 48 46.87 25.11 6.70
N GLY A 49 47.53 24.32 5.87
CA GLY A 49 46.90 23.60 4.75
C GLY A 49 45.97 22.48 5.23
N LEU A 50 46.36 21.75 6.27
CA LEU A 50 45.49 20.75 6.93
C LEU A 50 44.26 21.40 7.58
N GLN A 51 44.45 22.57 8.20
CA GLN A 51 43.34 23.35 8.78
C GLN A 51 42.32 23.76 7.70
N GLN A 52 42.80 24.24 6.55
CA GLN A 52 41.96 24.63 5.42
C GLN A 52 41.23 23.44 4.81
N GLN A 53 41.88 22.29 4.68
CA GLN A 53 41.23 21.06 4.22
C GLN A 53 40.12 20.59 5.17
N PHE A 54 40.34 20.71 6.47
CA PHE A 54 39.32 20.35 7.47
C PHE A 54 38.11 21.29 7.42
N GLU A 55 38.33 22.60 7.31
CA GLU A 55 37.25 23.58 7.12
C GLU A 55 36.46 23.34 5.84
N GLU A 56 37.14 23.00 4.75
CA GLU A 56 36.48 22.67 3.48
C GLU A 56 35.64 21.39 3.58
N LEU A 57 36.16 20.33 4.20
CA LEU A 57 35.39 19.11 4.46
C LEU A 57 34.18 19.37 5.37
N GLN A 58 34.31 20.25 6.36
CA GLN A 58 33.18 20.67 7.20
C GLN A 58 32.11 21.40 6.39
N ARG A 59 32.51 22.32 5.50
CA ARG A 59 31.58 23.01 4.58
C ARG A 59 30.90 22.03 3.65
N GLN A 60 31.62 21.06 3.09
CA GLN A 60 31.05 20.05 2.21
C GLN A 60 30.05 19.16 2.95
N ARG A 61 30.36 18.75 4.19
CA ARG A 61 29.43 18.04 5.06
C ARG A 61 28.16 18.86 5.30
N ASP A 62 28.29 20.14 5.65
CA ASP A 62 27.15 20.99 5.97
C ASP A 62 26.28 21.28 4.74
N ALA A 63 26.92 21.51 3.58
CA ALA A 63 26.24 21.62 2.30
C ALA A 63 25.45 20.34 1.97
N PHE A 64 26.05 19.17 2.17
CA PHE A 64 25.37 17.90 1.94
C PHE A 64 24.20 17.67 2.91
N LEU A 65 24.36 18.02 4.19
CA LEU A 65 23.30 17.90 5.19
C LEU A 65 22.13 18.85 4.88
N THR A 66 22.42 20.10 4.52
CA THR A 66 21.38 21.06 4.13
C THR A 66 20.62 20.57 2.89
N GLU A 67 21.32 20.09 1.86
CA GLU A 67 20.70 19.50 0.68
C GLU A 67 19.81 18.30 1.03
N LYS A 68 20.31 17.38 1.86
CA LYS A 68 19.53 16.23 2.34
C LYS A 68 18.25 16.67 3.06
N THR A 69 18.34 17.67 3.95
CA THR A 69 17.15 18.18 4.65
C THR A 69 16.16 18.84 3.70
N ASN A 70 16.65 19.56 2.68
CA ASN A 70 15.80 20.15 1.64
C ASN A 70 15.04 19.07 0.86
N TRP A 71 15.72 17.99 0.46
CA TRP A 71 15.09 16.85 -0.20
C TRP A 71 14.02 16.17 0.67
N GLU A 72 14.30 15.98 1.96
CA GLU A 72 13.33 15.42 2.91
C GLU A 72 12.11 16.34 3.08
N ASN A 73 12.32 17.64 3.16
CA ASN A 73 11.26 18.64 3.25
C ASN A 73 10.41 18.70 1.97
N GLU A 74 11.03 18.66 0.79
CA GLU A 74 10.30 18.64 -0.48
C GLU A 74 9.47 17.37 -0.61
N LYS A 75 10.06 16.21 -0.29
CA LYS A 75 9.36 14.92 -0.29
C LYS A 75 8.15 14.94 0.64
N THR A 76 8.31 15.44 1.86
CA THR A 76 7.19 15.54 2.82
C THR A 76 6.11 16.52 2.35
N ALA A 77 6.50 17.64 1.75
CA ALA A 77 5.55 18.59 1.17
C ALA A 77 4.74 17.98 0.01
N LEU A 78 5.39 17.21 -0.87
CA LEU A 78 4.72 16.51 -1.96
C LEU A 78 3.76 15.43 -1.46
N LEU A 79 4.16 14.65 -0.46
CA LEU A 79 3.30 13.64 0.16
C LEU A 79 2.06 14.27 0.80
N LYS A 80 2.25 15.35 1.58
CA LYS A 80 1.13 16.10 2.18
C LYS A 80 0.19 16.67 1.13
N LYS A 81 0.72 17.17 0.02
CA LYS A 81 -0.09 17.67 -1.10
C LYS A 81 -0.91 16.54 -1.73
N ALA A 82 -0.29 15.38 -1.97
CA ALA A 82 -0.96 14.21 -2.51
C ALA A 82 -2.07 13.69 -1.57
N GLU A 83 -1.78 13.60 -0.27
CA GLU A 83 -2.74 13.18 0.76
C GLU A 83 -3.94 14.14 0.81
N SER A 84 -3.69 15.45 0.84
CA SER A 84 -4.78 16.43 0.81
C SER A 84 -5.64 16.35 -0.45
N ALA A 85 -5.03 16.02 -1.60
CA ALA A 85 -5.73 15.86 -2.87
C ALA A 85 -6.58 14.60 -2.86
N PHE A 86 -6.03 13.50 -2.36
CA PHE A 86 -6.76 12.25 -2.16
C PHE A 86 -7.96 12.45 -1.25
N GLU A 87 -7.79 13.11 -0.09
CA GLU A 87 -8.87 13.38 0.86
C GLU A 87 -10.02 14.20 0.25
N ARG A 88 -9.72 15.21 -0.58
CA ARG A 88 -10.77 15.98 -1.27
C ARG A 88 -11.59 15.10 -2.22
N VAL A 89 -10.91 14.24 -2.97
CA VAL A 89 -11.56 13.34 -3.93
C VAL A 89 -12.38 12.28 -3.20
N THR A 90 -11.83 11.65 -2.16
CA THR A 90 -12.52 10.62 -1.38
C THR A 90 -13.71 11.19 -0.62
N ALA A 91 -13.60 12.41 -0.06
CA ALA A 91 -14.72 13.07 0.60
C ALA A 91 -15.89 13.32 -0.38
N THR A 92 -15.58 13.79 -1.59
CA THR A 92 -16.58 14.02 -2.64
C THR A 92 -17.22 12.69 -3.08
N ALA A 93 -16.41 11.67 -3.36
CA ALA A 93 -16.89 10.35 -3.75
C ALA A 93 -17.75 9.71 -2.65
N ARG A 94 -17.34 9.83 -1.39
CA ARG A 94 -18.09 9.34 -0.21
C ARG A 94 -19.48 9.98 -0.15
N GLY A 95 -19.60 11.30 -0.34
CA GLY A 95 -20.89 11.99 -0.33
C GLY A 95 -21.83 11.63 -1.49
N ILE A 96 -21.28 11.19 -2.63
CA ILE A 96 -22.09 10.68 -3.75
C ILE A 96 -22.53 9.24 -3.49
N LEU A 97 -21.60 8.38 -3.10
CA LEU A 97 -21.84 6.94 -2.94
C LEU A 97 -22.72 6.63 -1.73
N SER A 98 -22.66 7.43 -0.67
CA SER A 98 -23.47 7.24 0.56
C SER A 98 -24.97 7.35 0.34
N LYS A 99 -25.42 7.85 -0.83
CA LYS A 99 -26.83 7.92 -1.18
C LYS A 99 -27.42 6.57 -1.61
N THR A 100 -26.56 5.64 -2.06
CA THR A 100 -26.99 4.38 -2.67
C THR A 100 -26.40 3.18 -1.93
N PHE A 101 -25.16 3.28 -1.48
CA PHE A 101 -24.44 2.20 -0.81
C PHE A 101 -24.38 2.41 0.69
N SER A 102 -24.27 1.32 1.43
CA SER A 102 -24.02 1.37 2.87
C SER A 102 -22.64 1.97 3.19
N PRO A 103 -22.39 2.45 4.41
CA PRO A 103 -21.07 2.93 4.82
C PRO A 103 -19.95 1.90 4.61
N THR A 104 -20.20 0.62 4.91
CA THR A 104 -19.24 -0.49 4.73
C THR A 104 -18.92 -0.74 3.26
N GLN A 105 -19.93 -0.64 2.39
CA GLN A 105 -19.76 -0.76 0.95
C GLN A 105 -19.02 0.44 0.35
N VAL A 106 -19.31 1.66 0.80
CA VAL A 106 -18.58 2.85 0.38
C VAL A 106 -17.10 2.73 0.74
N GLU A 107 -16.80 2.27 1.96
CA GLU A 107 -15.41 2.08 2.40
C GLU A 107 -14.69 1.02 1.56
N TYR A 108 -15.36 -0.09 1.23
CA TYR A 108 -14.83 -1.08 0.30
C TYR A 108 -14.53 -0.49 -1.08
N ILE A 109 -15.41 0.36 -1.62
CA ILE A 109 -15.21 1.00 -2.93
C ILE A 109 -14.02 1.96 -2.91
N LEU A 110 -13.84 2.73 -1.84
CA LEU A 110 -12.76 3.73 -1.72
C LEU A 110 -11.40 3.10 -1.41
N THR A 111 -11.36 2.04 -0.60
CA THR A 111 -10.10 1.46 -0.11
C THR A 111 -9.73 0.12 -0.73
N GLY A 112 -10.71 -0.59 -1.31
CA GLY A 112 -10.56 -1.97 -1.76
C GLY A 112 -10.46 -3.00 -0.63
N ILE A 113 -10.59 -2.59 0.64
CA ILE A 113 -10.45 -3.49 1.80
C ILE A 113 -11.72 -4.33 1.94
N PRO A 114 -11.64 -5.68 1.89
CA PRO A 114 -12.80 -6.55 1.89
C PRO A 114 -13.64 -6.41 3.17
N ILE A 115 -14.97 -6.40 3.00
CA ILE A 115 -15.93 -6.32 4.10
C ILE A 115 -15.88 -7.62 4.91
N ARG A 116 -15.39 -7.54 6.15
CA ARG A 116 -15.35 -8.69 7.07
C ARG A 116 -16.66 -8.87 7.83
N ASN A 117 -17.23 -7.77 8.30
CA ASN A 117 -18.46 -7.74 9.09
C ASN A 117 -19.53 -6.98 8.31
N TRP A 118 -20.58 -7.69 7.93
CA TRP A 118 -21.73 -7.11 7.25
C TRP A 118 -22.64 -6.40 8.26
N CYS A 119 -23.02 -5.15 7.98
CA CYS A 119 -23.98 -4.44 8.80
C CYS A 119 -25.43 -4.86 8.45
N LYS A 120 -26.40 -4.46 9.28
CA LYS A 120 -27.82 -4.78 9.02
C LYS A 120 -28.29 -4.17 7.69
N ASP A 121 -27.84 -2.96 7.37
CA ASP A 121 -28.21 -2.26 6.14
C ASP A 121 -27.68 -3.00 4.91
N ASP A 122 -26.42 -3.46 4.95
CA ASP A 122 -25.82 -4.30 3.89
C ASP A 122 -26.67 -5.53 3.59
N ILE A 123 -27.05 -6.24 4.66
CA ILE A 123 -27.80 -7.48 4.56
C ILE A 123 -29.20 -7.20 4.04
N SER A 124 -29.85 -6.14 4.52
CA SER A 124 -31.19 -5.77 4.06
C SER A 124 -31.22 -5.44 2.57
N GLN A 125 -30.29 -4.63 2.08
CA GLN A 125 -30.17 -4.28 0.65
C GLN A 125 -29.87 -5.52 -0.19
N ALA A 126 -28.92 -6.35 0.24
CA ALA A 126 -28.56 -7.57 -0.47
C ALA A 126 -29.71 -8.58 -0.51
N LEU A 127 -30.48 -8.72 0.58
CA LEU A 127 -31.64 -9.60 0.64
C LEU A 127 -32.77 -9.09 -0.27
N THR A 128 -33.03 -7.78 -0.27
CA THR A 128 -33.98 -7.14 -1.19
C THR A 128 -33.62 -7.42 -2.64
N LEU A 129 -32.36 -7.20 -3.03
CA LEU A 129 -31.88 -7.47 -4.38
C LEU A 129 -31.96 -8.96 -4.75
N HIS A 130 -31.61 -9.85 -3.82
CA HIS A 130 -31.69 -11.30 -4.02
C HIS A 130 -33.14 -11.76 -4.23
N ASN A 131 -34.07 -11.26 -3.43
CA ASN A 131 -35.49 -11.60 -3.51
C ASN A 131 -36.17 -10.98 -4.74
N LEU A 132 -35.71 -9.81 -5.18
CA LEU A 132 -36.19 -9.19 -6.42
C LEU A 132 -35.74 -9.96 -7.65
N SER A 133 -34.46 -10.36 -7.70
CA SER A 133 -33.93 -11.17 -8.80
C SER A 133 -32.66 -11.92 -8.40
N PRO A 134 -32.75 -13.25 -8.17
CA PRO A 134 -31.59 -14.08 -7.85
C PRO A 134 -30.52 -14.06 -8.94
N LYS A 135 -30.94 -13.94 -10.21
CA LYS A 135 -30.01 -13.86 -11.37
C LYS A 135 -29.23 -12.54 -11.36
N ALA A 136 -29.89 -11.41 -11.12
CA ALA A 136 -29.23 -10.11 -11.03
C ALA A 136 -28.26 -10.07 -9.85
N TYR A 137 -28.67 -10.61 -8.69
CA TYR A 137 -27.81 -10.74 -7.52
C TYR A 137 -26.55 -11.57 -7.82
N LYS A 138 -26.72 -12.75 -8.45
CA LYS A 138 -25.60 -13.62 -8.83
C LYS A 138 -24.66 -12.91 -9.81
N TYR A 139 -25.20 -12.19 -10.79
CA TYR A 139 -24.40 -11.43 -11.75
C TYR A 139 -23.56 -10.34 -11.05
N LEU A 140 -24.20 -9.52 -10.20
CA LEU A 140 -23.51 -8.45 -9.46
C LEU A 140 -22.43 -9.00 -8.53
N ARG A 141 -22.68 -10.14 -7.88
CA ARG A 141 -21.68 -10.80 -7.07
C ARG A 141 -20.51 -11.37 -7.88
N CYS A 142 -20.74 -11.85 -9.10
CA CYS A 142 -19.66 -12.29 -9.98
C CYS A 142 -18.80 -11.12 -10.47
N LYS A 143 -19.40 -9.94 -10.69
CA LYS A 143 -18.68 -8.74 -11.12
C LYS A 143 -18.00 -7.99 -9.98
N CYS A 144 -18.62 -7.98 -8.80
CA CYS A 144 -18.16 -7.26 -7.61
C CYS A 144 -18.23 -8.18 -6.37
N PRO A 145 -17.33 -9.18 -6.25
CA PRO A 145 -17.43 -10.22 -5.24
C PRO A 145 -17.25 -9.74 -3.80
N GLY A 146 -16.56 -8.62 -3.59
CA GLY A 146 -16.34 -8.05 -2.25
C GLY A 146 -17.42 -7.08 -1.77
N LEU A 147 -18.33 -6.65 -2.66
CA LEU A 147 -19.38 -5.67 -2.32
C LEU A 147 -20.67 -6.34 -1.82
N TRP A 148 -20.91 -7.60 -2.22
CA TRP A 148 -22.14 -8.32 -1.94
C TRP A 148 -21.88 -9.56 -1.09
N PRO A 149 -22.69 -9.80 -0.03
CA PRO A 149 -22.53 -10.96 0.83
C PRO A 149 -22.75 -12.27 0.08
N SER A 150 -22.34 -13.39 0.70
CA SER A 150 -22.65 -14.68 0.11
C SER A 150 -24.10 -15.08 0.29
N VAL A 151 -24.65 -15.93 -0.59
CA VAL A 151 -26.00 -16.49 -0.39
C VAL A 151 -26.06 -17.27 0.94
N ALA A 152 -25.00 -18.00 1.28
CA ALA A 152 -24.89 -18.66 2.59
C ALA A 152 -24.91 -17.65 3.75
N THR A 153 -24.27 -16.50 3.58
CA THR A 153 -24.32 -15.39 4.55
C THR A 153 -25.75 -14.86 4.67
N LEU A 154 -26.43 -14.59 3.55
CA LEU A 154 -27.83 -14.14 3.56
C LEU A 154 -28.75 -15.14 4.25
N ASN A 155 -28.63 -16.44 3.94
CA ASN A 155 -29.42 -17.49 4.58
C ASN A 155 -29.17 -17.55 6.10
N ARG A 156 -27.92 -17.42 6.54
CA ARG A 156 -27.57 -17.37 7.97
C ARG A 156 -28.18 -16.16 8.68
N TRP A 157 -28.29 -15.02 7.99
CA TRP A 157 -28.94 -13.84 8.55
C TRP A 157 -30.47 -13.98 8.55
N ALA A 158 -31.06 -14.50 7.47
CA ALA A 158 -32.49 -14.75 7.37
C ALA A 158 -32.97 -15.77 8.41
N ALA A 159 -32.17 -16.79 8.70
CA ALA A 159 -32.48 -17.80 9.72
C ALA A 159 -32.59 -17.24 11.15
N LYS A 160 -32.10 -16.01 11.40
CA LYS A 160 -32.28 -15.34 12.70
C LYS A 160 -33.68 -14.76 12.88
N ILE A 161 -34.44 -14.64 11.80
CA ILE A 161 -35.82 -14.17 11.84
C ILE A 161 -36.68 -15.37 12.25
N SER A 162 -37.05 -15.44 13.53
CA SER A 162 -38.01 -16.44 13.96
C SER A 162 -39.41 -16.03 13.50
N VAL A 163 -40.08 -16.94 12.81
CA VAL A 163 -41.48 -16.80 12.40
C VAL A 163 -42.21 -17.98 13.01
N GLU A 164 -42.73 -17.77 14.22
CA GLU A 164 -43.56 -18.76 14.91
C GLU A 164 -44.96 -18.83 14.27
N PRO A 165 -45.56 -20.02 14.15
CA PRO A 165 -46.92 -20.16 13.65
C PRO A 165 -47.91 -19.47 14.60
N GLY A 166 -48.80 -18.63 14.07
CA GLY A 166 -49.80 -17.88 14.84
C GLY A 166 -49.82 -16.39 14.49
N LEU A 167 -50.22 -15.55 15.45
CA LEU A 167 -50.20 -14.10 15.29
C LEU A 167 -48.77 -13.58 15.43
N LEU A 168 -48.28 -12.86 14.41
CA LEU A 168 -46.97 -12.23 14.44
C LEU A 168 -46.91 -11.19 15.56
N GLN A 169 -46.20 -11.50 16.63
CA GLN A 169 -45.94 -10.55 17.71
C GLN A 169 -44.83 -9.61 17.25
N CYS A 170 -45.20 -8.41 16.80
CA CYS A 170 -44.24 -7.32 16.59
C CYS A 170 -43.83 -6.72 17.95
N SER A 171 -43.26 -7.51 18.86
CA SER A 171 -42.68 -6.96 20.09
C SER A 171 -41.37 -6.27 19.74
N ARG A 172 -41.27 -4.98 20.10
CA ARG A 172 -40.04 -4.20 19.97
C ARG A 172 -38.97 -4.89 20.82
N PRO A 173 -37.80 -5.26 20.27
CA PRO A 173 -36.77 -5.88 21.09
C PRO A 173 -36.38 -4.92 22.21
N ALA A 174 -36.38 -5.41 23.45
CA ALA A 174 -35.90 -4.65 24.60
C ALA A 174 -34.44 -4.25 24.35
N GLU A 175 -34.15 -2.95 24.47
CA GLU A 175 -32.78 -2.46 24.38
C GLU A 175 -31.95 -3.03 25.54
N PRO A 176 -30.70 -3.46 25.29
CA PRO A 176 -29.78 -3.89 26.33
C PRO A 176 -29.28 -2.73 27.20
#